data_AF-A0A6M3LFX4-F1
#
_entry.id   AF-A0A6M3LFX4-F1
#
_cell.length_a   1.000
_cell.length_b   1.000
_cell.length_c   1.000
_cell.angle_alpha   90.00
_cell.angle_beta   90.00
_cell.angle_gamma   90.00
#
_symmetry.space_group_name_H-M   'P 1'
#
loop_
_entity.id
_entity.type
_entity.pdbx_description
1 polymer ?
#
loop_
_entity_poly.entity_id
_entity_poly.type
_entity_poly.pdbx_seq_one_letter_code
_entity_poly.pdbx_strand_id
1 'polypeptide(L)'
;MSEYFGGKARRKAILGAKLDRATAALPASTYGALFTIVNGRVILTSLVGEVTTVIQTQACNLKVTSTPTTGTAVDIATNLDIGTSPDEVGCLYGIGAYVGALVGTNAGATTLPTYMIVIPVGTLGITTSATNTGSIKWTATYIPLDDGAEMTVA
;
A
#
# COMPACT_ATOMS: atom_id res chain seq x y z
N MET A 1 31.94 12.14 -16.27
CA MET A 1 30.60 11.82 -16.80
C MET A 1 29.72 11.47 -15.61
N SER A 2 28.73 12.30 -15.25
CA SER A 2 27.75 11.88 -14.23
C SER A 2 26.66 11.10 -14.95
N GLU A 3 26.55 9.80 -14.67
CA GLU A 3 25.39 9.04 -15.15
C GLU A 3 24.15 9.55 -14.43
N TYR A 4 23.33 10.30 -15.15
CA TYR A 4 21.99 10.65 -14.70
C TYR A 4 21.16 9.37 -14.69
N PHE A 5 21.21 8.62 -13.58
CA PHE A 5 20.41 7.42 -13.39
C PHE A 5 18.96 7.78 -13.66
N GLY A 6 18.41 7.29 -14.79
CA GLY A 6 17.07 7.62 -15.28
C GLY A 6 15.97 7.03 -14.40
N GLY A 7 15.90 7.44 -13.13
CA GLY A 7 15.12 6.81 -12.07
C GLY A 7 13.62 6.83 -12.35
N LYS A 8 13.10 7.78 -13.12
CA LYS A 8 11.71 7.78 -13.61
C LYS A 8 11.47 6.65 -14.61
N ALA A 9 12.37 6.47 -15.59
CA ALA A 9 12.25 5.43 -16.61
C ALA A 9 12.46 4.02 -16.02
N ARG A 10 13.50 3.83 -15.21
CA ARG A 10 13.75 2.54 -14.53
C ARG A 10 12.61 2.17 -13.57
N ARG A 11 12.10 3.13 -12.78
CA ARG A 11 10.94 2.89 -11.90
C ARG A 11 9.69 2.53 -12.69
N LYS A 12 9.39 3.21 -13.80
CA LYS A 12 8.23 2.87 -14.64
C LYS A 12 8.37 1.47 -15.26
N ALA A 13 9.57 1.06 -15.64
CA ALA A 13 9.83 -0.27 -16.20
C ALA A 13 9.70 -1.42 -15.17
N ILE A 14 9.97 -1.16 -13.89
CA ILE A 14 10.00 -2.18 -12.82
C ILE A 14 8.70 -2.19 -12.00
N LEU A 15 8.11 -1.01 -11.76
CA LEU A 15 6.96 -0.80 -10.85
C LEU A 15 5.73 -0.19 -11.55
N GLY A 16 5.76 0.00 -12.87
CA GLY A 16 4.61 0.51 -13.62
C GLY A 16 4.27 1.99 -13.35
N ALA A 17 2.97 2.28 -13.27
CA ALA A 17 2.43 3.61 -13.02
C ALA A 17 2.68 4.03 -11.56
N LYS A 18 2.92 5.32 -11.33
CA LYS A 18 3.06 5.92 -10.00
C LYS A 18 1.88 6.85 -9.76
N LEU A 19 1.27 6.73 -8.59
CA LEU A 19 0.16 7.56 -8.15
C LEU A 19 0.46 8.12 -6.76
N ASP A 20 0.24 9.42 -6.57
CA ASP A 20 0.47 10.13 -5.32
C ASP A 20 -0.85 10.69 -4.81
N ARG A 21 -1.17 10.41 -3.55
CA ARG A 21 -2.27 11.02 -2.80
C ARG A 21 -1.70 12.09 -1.87
N ALA A 22 -2.37 13.25 -1.84
CA ALA A 22 -2.06 14.32 -0.89
C ALA A 22 -2.15 13.83 0.56
N THR A 23 -1.53 14.57 1.49
CA THR A 23 -1.69 14.26 2.91
C THR A 23 -3.13 14.42 3.36
N ALA A 24 -3.57 13.54 4.24
CA ALA A 24 -4.83 13.67 4.96
C ALA A 24 -4.65 13.20 6.40
N ALA A 25 -5.53 13.67 7.29
CA ALA A 25 -5.65 13.16 8.64
C ALA A 25 -5.92 11.65 8.63
N LEU A 26 -5.43 10.96 9.66
CA LEU A 26 -5.78 9.57 9.92
C LEU A 26 -7.31 9.41 10.07
N PRO A 27 -7.91 8.33 9.55
CA PRO A 27 -9.30 8.01 9.88
C PRO A 27 -9.44 7.77 11.40
N ALA A 28 -10.64 7.96 11.95
CA ALA A 28 -10.92 7.79 13.37
C ALA A 28 -11.64 6.45 13.63
N SER A 29 -10.90 5.43 14.06
CA SER A 29 -11.42 4.07 14.33
C SER A 29 -12.21 3.44 13.16
N THR A 30 -11.87 3.78 11.91
CA THR A 30 -12.63 3.41 10.71
C THR A 30 -11.72 3.23 9.49
N TYR A 31 -12.28 2.71 8.41
CA TYR A 31 -11.62 2.60 7.10
C TYR A 31 -11.62 3.95 6.37
N GLY A 32 -10.45 4.37 5.90
CA GLY A 32 -10.28 5.50 4.97
C GLY A 32 -9.70 5.01 3.65
N ALA A 33 -10.42 5.23 2.55
CA ALA A 33 -9.92 4.94 1.21
C ALA A 33 -8.72 5.83 0.85
N LEU A 34 -7.72 5.24 0.21
CA LEU A 34 -6.58 5.95 -0.36
C LEU A 34 -6.65 5.95 -1.89
N PHE A 35 -6.99 4.80 -2.48
CA PHE A 35 -7.04 4.65 -3.92
C PHE A 35 -8.27 3.82 -4.34
N THR A 36 -8.87 4.19 -5.47
CA THR A 36 -9.98 3.46 -6.08
C THR A 36 -9.45 2.69 -7.29
N ILE A 37 -9.80 1.41 -7.40
CA ILE A 37 -9.43 0.53 -8.50
C ILE A 37 -10.67 0.34 -9.36
N VAL A 38 -10.58 0.62 -10.66
CA VAL A 38 -11.69 0.59 -11.63
C VAL A 38 -11.32 -0.20 -12.88
N ASN A 39 -12.35 -0.61 -13.64
CA ASN A 39 -12.28 -1.27 -14.95
C ASN A 39 -11.58 -2.64 -15.00
N GLY A 40 -10.87 -3.06 -13.96
CA GLY A 40 -10.28 -4.39 -13.83
C GLY A 40 -9.35 -4.48 -12.60
N ARG A 41 -8.62 -5.59 -12.48
CA ARG A 41 -7.65 -5.81 -11.41
C ARG A 41 -6.34 -5.07 -11.71
N VAL A 42 -5.64 -4.71 -10.65
CA VAL A 42 -4.28 -4.13 -10.72
C VAL A 42 -3.32 -4.94 -9.86
N ILE A 43 -2.06 -4.99 -10.26
CA ILE A 43 -0.95 -5.45 -9.45
C ILE A 43 -0.40 -4.24 -8.70
N LEU A 44 -0.57 -4.18 -7.38
CA LEU A 44 0.14 -3.24 -6.52
C LEU A 44 1.60 -3.72 -6.39
N THR A 45 2.54 -2.88 -6.84
CA THR A 45 3.99 -3.15 -6.81
C THR A 45 4.71 -2.42 -5.68
N SER A 46 4.15 -1.32 -5.17
CA SER A 46 4.57 -0.72 -3.90
C SER A 46 3.46 0.13 -3.29
N LEU A 47 3.42 0.21 -1.96
CA LEU A 47 2.72 1.26 -1.23
C LEU A 47 3.69 1.85 -0.22
N VAL A 48 3.83 3.18 -0.22
CA VAL A 48 4.66 3.93 0.72
C VAL A 48 3.83 5.05 1.34
N GLY A 49 3.83 5.13 2.67
CA GLY A 49 3.27 6.25 3.44
C GLY A 49 4.39 7.10 4.03
N GLU A 50 4.21 8.42 4.10
CA GLU A 50 5.13 9.33 4.81
C GLU A 50 4.33 10.19 5.78
N VAL A 51 4.72 10.17 7.06
CA VAL A 51 4.12 11.00 8.11
C VAL A 51 4.44 12.46 7.85
N THR A 52 3.41 13.29 7.75
CA THR A 52 3.51 14.76 7.50
C THR A 52 3.05 15.60 8.68
N THR A 53 2.41 14.96 9.68
CA THR A 53 2.07 15.55 10.97
C THR A 53 2.21 14.44 12.00
N VAL A 54 2.97 14.72 13.07
CA VAL A 54 3.35 13.77 14.14
C VAL A 54 2.15 12.97 14.60
N ILE A 55 2.33 11.65 14.75
CA ILE A 55 1.31 10.78 15.31
C ILE A 55 1.23 11.04 16.82
N GLN A 56 0.03 11.31 17.33
CA GLN A 56 -0.19 11.58 18.76
C GLN A 56 0.22 10.38 19.61
N THR A 57 0.86 10.63 20.76
CA THR A 57 1.23 9.61 21.76
C THR A 57 -0.01 8.96 22.39
N GLN A 58 -0.50 7.90 21.75
CA GLN A 58 -1.72 7.17 22.07
C GLN A 58 -1.71 5.85 21.30
N ALA A 59 -2.03 4.73 21.94
CA ALA A 59 -2.15 3.44 21.28
C ALA A 59 -3.11 3.51 20.06
N CYS A 60 -2.55 3.29 18.86
CA CYS A 60 -3.28 3.36 17.61
C CYS A 60 -2.67 2.39 16.61
N ASN A 61 -3.42 1.35 16.25
CA ASN A 61 -2.98 0.35 15.29
C ASN A 61 -3.42 0.74 13.89
N LEU A 62 -2.47 0.85 12.96
CA LEU A 62 -2.67 1.06 11.53
C LEU A 62 -2.60 -0.28 10.79
N LYS A 63 -3.53 -0.54 9.87
CA LYS A 63 -3.48 -1.67 8.93
C LYS A 63 -3.86 -1.22 7.52
N VAL A 64 -3.42 -1.96 6.50
CA VAL A 64 -3.77 -1.71 5.09
C VAL A 64 -4.76 -2.76 4.61
N THR A 65 -5.88 -2.31 4.06
CA THR A 65 -7.04 -3.16 3.73
C THR A 65 -7.46 -2.97 2.28
N SER A 66 -7.62 -4.08 1.56
CA SER A 66 -8.22 -4.17 0.22
C SER A 66 -9.70 -4.49 0.35
N THR A 67 -10.58 -3.56 -0.06
CA THR A 67 -12.03 -3.68 0.04
C THR A 67 -12.61 -3.78 -1.39
N PRO A 68 -12.92 -4.98 -1.90
CA PRO A 68 -13.50 -5.14 -3.23
C PRO A 68 -14.91 -4.55 -3.31
N THR A 69 -15.37 -4.16 -4.50
CA THR A 69 -16.80 -3.80 -4.71
C THR A 69 -17.75 -4.96 -4.45
N THR A 70 -17.26 -6.19 -4.58
CA THR A 70 -18.02 -7.43 -4.37
C THR A 70 -17.19 -8.41 -3.53
N GLY A 71 -17.73 -8.84 -2.40
CA GLY A 71 -17.07 -9.76 -1.46
C GLY A 71 -16.65 -9.08 -0.15
N THR A 72 -15.75 -9.73 0.58
CA THR A 72 -15.30 -9.28 1.91
C THR A 72 -13.95 -8.57 1.81
N ALA A 73 -13.74 -7.55 2.64
CA ALA A 73 -12.44 -6.88 2.75
C ALA A 73 -11.35 -7.80 3.32
N VAL A 74 -10.11 -7.63 2.85
CA VAL A 74 -8.93 -8.41 3.26
C VAL A 74 -7.81 -7.47 3.68
N ASP A 75 -7.23 -7.72 4.85
CA ASP A 75 -6.04 -7.00 5.30
C ASP A 75 -4.79 -7.55 4.60
N ILE A 76 -4.08 -6.67 3.89
CA ILE A 76 -2.89 -7.03 3.10
C ILE A 76 -1.58 -6.63 3.78
N ALA A 77 -1.67 -5.89 4.88
CA ALA A 77 -0.57 -5.63 5.82
C ALA A 77 -1.10 -5.75 7.26
N THR A 78 -0.27 -6.30 8.15
CA THR A 78 -0.61 -6.49 9.57
C THR A 78 -0.87 -5.18 10.30
N ASN A 79 -1.57 -5.25 11.43
CA ASN A 79 -1.69 -4.15 12.38
C ASN A 79 -0.31 -3.77 12.94
N LEU A 80 0.11 -2.52 12.71
CA LEU A 80 1.29 -1.87 13.30
C LEU A 80 0.82 -0.82 14.31
N ASP A 81 1.34 -0.82 15.53
CA ASP A 81 1.15 0.29 16.47
C ASP A 81 2.04 1.47 16.05
N ILE A 82 1.41 2.62 15.78
CA ILE A 82 2.07 3.85 15.30
C ILE A 82 2.11 4.96 16.35
N GLY A 83 1.59 4.71 17.56
CA GLY A 83 1.30 5.78 18.53
C GLY A 83 1.71 5.51 19.99
N THR A 84 1.97 4.27 20.40
CA THR A 84 2.58 4.01 21.74
C THR A 84 4.00 4.58 21.82
N SER A 85 4.77 4.46 20.73
CA SER A 85 5.92 5.32 20.44
C SER A 85 5.50 6.22 19.28
N PRO A 86 5.34 7.54 19.46
CA PRO A 86 4.75 8.40 18.45
C PRO A 86 5.65 8.51 17.22
N ASP A 87 5.15 8.12 16.05
CA ASP A 87 5.88 8.29 14.80
C ASP A 87 6.04 9.77 14.42
N GLU A 88 7.30 10.17 14.18
CA GLU A 88 7.70 11.54 13.86
C GLU A 88 7.42 11.90 12.38
N VAL A 89 7.41 13.20 12.07
CA VAL A 89 7.32 13.68 10.68
C VAL A 89 8.53 13.19 9.88
N GLY A 90 8.26 12.58 8.72
CA GLY A 90 9.26 11.90 7.90
C GLY A 90 9.39 10.40 8.17
N CYS A 91 8.69 9.83 9.17
CA CYS A 91 8.58 8.38 9.32
C CYS A 91 7.93 7.78 8.06
N LEU A 92 8.49 6.64 7.60
CA LEU A 92 8.09 5.97 6.36
C LEU A 92 7.46 4.61 6.64
N TYR A 93 6.25 4.41 6.14
CA TYR A 93 5.56 3.13 6.15
C TYR A 93 5.68 2.42 4.80
N GLY A 94 5.79 1.10 4.83
CA GLY A 94 5.77 0.25 3.63
C GLY A 94 5.29 -1.15 3.94
N ILE A 95 4.76 -1.86 2.94
CA ILE A 95 4.30 -3.25 3.09
C ILE A 95 5.49 -4.19 3.00
N GLY A 96 6.03 -4.59 4.16
CA GLY A 96 7.11 -5.58 4.28
C GLY A 96 6.58 -7.01 4.36
N ALA A 97 6.56 -7.71 3.23
CA ALA A 97 6.28 -9.14 3.07
C ALA A 97 4.90 -9.65 3.58
N TYR A 98 3.99 -9.93 2.63
CA TYR A 98 2.94 -10.92 2.86
C TYR A 98 3.60 -12.32 2.86
N VAL A 99 3.68 -12.97 4.02
CA VAL A 99 4.49 -14.20 4.19
C VAL A 99 4.01 -15.31 3.24
N GLY A 100 4.83 -15.68 2.26
CA GLY A 100 4.51 -16.74 1.31
C GLY A 100 4.50 -18.12 1.95
N ALA A 101 3.45 -18.90 1.70
CA ALA A 101 3.37 -20.31 2.09
C ALA A 101 4.02 -21.23 1.03
N LEU A 102 4.49 -22.40 1.49
CA LEU A 102 5.47 -23.25 0.82
C LEU A 102 4.97 -23.93 -0.47
N VAL A 103 5.83 -23.96 -1.51
CA VAL A 103 5.67 -24.80 -2.71
C VAL A 103 6.80 -25.84 -2.76
N GLY A 104 6.44 -27.12 -2.71
CA GLY A 104 7.38 -28.25 -2.85
C GLY A 104 7.21 -28.96 -4.19
N THR A 105 8.31 -29.26 -4.87
CA THR A 105 8.31 -29.84 -6.24
C THR A 105 9.31 -30.99 -6.35
N ASN A 106 8.81 -32.21 -6.52
CA ASN A 106 9.66 -33.32 -6.95
C ASN A 106 9.85 -33.23 -8.48
N ALA A 107 11.11 -33.30 -8.92
CA ALA A 107 11.55 -33.07 -10.31
C ALA A 107 11.53 -31.62 -10.84
N GLY A 108 12.15 -30.69 -10.09
CA GLY A 108 12.80 -29.49 -10.65
C GLY A 108 11.94 -28.24 -10.86
N ALA A 109 12.50 -27.10 -10.40
CA ALA A 109 11.94 -25.73 -10.39
C ALA A 109 10.81 -25.45 -9.38
N THR A 110 10.96 -24.33 -8.66
CA THR A 110 10.01 -23.79 -7.67
C THR A 110 9.72 -22.31 -7.96
N THR A 111 8.69 -21.73 -7.34
CA THR A 111 8.17 -20.39 -7.65
C THR A 111 8.84 -19.26 -6.87
N LEU A 112 8.83 -18.04 -7.41
CA LEU A 112 9.51 -16.85 -6.89
C LEU A 112 8.49 -15.82 -6.33
N PRO A 113 8.49 -15.51 -5.02
CA PRO A 113 7.70 -14.42 -4.43
C PRO A 113 8.58 -13.35 -3.75
N THR A 114 8.50 -12.06 -4.12
CA THR A 114 9.37 -11.02 -3.47
C THR A 114 8.99 -9.52 -3.58
N TYR A 115 7.76 -9.02 -3.78
CA TYR A 115 6.39 -9.53 -3.81
C TYR A 115 5.55 -8.54 -4.66
N MET A 116 4.34 -8.94 -5.09
CA MET A 116 3.37 -8.12 -5.83
C MET A 116 1.96 -8.55 -5.42
N ILE A 117 1.04 -7.60 -5.19
CA ILE A 117 -0.29 -7.90 -4.63
C ILE A 117 -1.37 -7.62 -5.69
N VAL A 118 -2.14 -8.64 -6.07
CA VAL A 118 -3.30 -8.44 -6.96
C VAL A 118 -4.44 -7.84 -6.16
N ILE A 119 -4.92 -6.67 -6.58
CA ILE A 119 -6.02 -5.93 -5.96
C ILE A 119 -7.20 -5.88 -6.94
N PRO A 120 -8.40 -6.33 -6.52
CA PRO A 120 -9.62 -6.27 -7.33
C PRO A 120 -10.20 -4.84 -7.42
N VAL A 121 -11.15 -4.65 -8.34
CA VAL A 121 -12.01 -3.46 -8.41
C VAL A 121 -12.64 -3.20 -7.03
N GLY A 122 -12.57 -1.96 -6.56
CA GLY A 122 -12.86 -1.61 -5.18
C GLY A 122 -11.94 -0.49 -4.68
N THR A 123 -11.62 -0.52 -3.39
CA THR A 123 -10.78 0.50 -2.75
C THR A 123 -9.63 -0.13 -1.97
N LEU A 124 -8.44 0.45 -2.11
CA LEU A 124 -7.29 0.23 -1.26
C LEU A 124 -7.23 1.36 -0.23
N GLY A 125 -7.14 1.02 1.05
CA GLY A 125 -7.20 2.02 2.12
C GLY A 125 -6.51 1.58 3.40
N ILE A 126 -6.61 2.43 4.41
CA ILE A 126 -6.09 2.18 5.75
C ILE A 126 -7.21 2.15 6.77
N THR A 127 -7.03 1.33 7.81
CA THR A 127 -7.89 1.35 9.00
C THR A 127 -7.04 1.67 10.22
N THR A 128 -7.52 2.56 11.08
CA THR A 128 -6.96 2.82 12.42
C THR A 128 -7.82 2.16 13.50
N SER A 129 -7.24 1.82 14.64
CA SER A 129 -8.03 1.35 15.81
C SER A 129 -8.57 2.49 16.69
N ALA A 130 -7.98 3.68 16.59
CA ALA A 130 -8.28 4.83 17.46
C ALA A 130 -8.29 6.14 16.67
N THR A 131 -8.95 7.17 17.22
CA THR A 131 -8.74 8.56 16.80
C THR A 131 -7.32 9.00 17.14
N ASN A 132 -6.64 9.68 16.22
CA ASN A 132 -5.29 10.23 16.40
C ASN A 132 -5.14 11.49 15.52
N THR A 133 -4.37 12.50 15.93
CA THR A 133 -4.19 13.76 15.19
C THR A 133 -3.19 13.71 14.02
N GLY A 134 -2.51 12.57 13.83
CA GLY A 134 -1.50 12.40 12.78
C GLY A 134 -2.06 12.51 11.35
N SER A 135 -1.18 12.83 10.39
CA SER A 135 -1.54 12.94 8.96
C SER A 135 -0.47 12.34 8.04
N ILE A 136 -0.88 11.56 7.05
CA ILE A 136 0.00 10.76 6.17
C ILE A 136 -0.32 11.05 4.70
N LYS A 137 0.70 11.27 3.86
CA LYS A 137 0.60 11.22 2.40
C LYS A 137 1.01 9.83 1.89
N TRP A 138 0.41 9.37 0.80
CA TRP A 138 0.61 8.00 0.30
C TRP A 138 0.98 7.98 -1.18
N THR A 139 1.94 7.13 -1.54
CA THR A 139 2.38 6.87 -2.90
C THR A 139 2.17 5.39 -3.21
N ALA A 140 1.37 5.09 -4.23
CA ALA A 140 1.26 3.76 -4.81
C ALA A 140 2.12 3.65 -6.09
N THR A 141 2.62 2.45 -6.36
CA THR A 141 2.99 2.05 -7.72
C THR A 141 2.23 0.79 -8.11
N TYR A 142 1.79 0.71 -9.36
CA TYR A 142 0.95 -0.39 -9.85
C TYR A 142 1.12 -0.67 -11.34
N ILE A 143 0.77 -1.89 -11.74
CA ILE A 143 0.67 -2.34 -13.13
C ILE A 143 -0.76 -2.84 -13.36
N PRO A 144 -1.49 -2.41 -14.41
CA PRO A 144 -2.76 -3.03 -14.79
C PRO A 144 -2.60 -4.54 -15.00
N LEU A 145 -3.44 -5.37 -14.38
CA LEU A 145 -3.46 -6.81 -14.63
C LEU A 145 -4.41 -7.15 -15.78
N ASP A 146 -5.56 -6.48 -15.80
CA ASP A 146 -6.56 -6.58 -16.87
C ASP A 146 -6.45 -5.35 -17.81
N ASP A 147 -6.77 -5.53 -19.08
CA ASP A 147 -6.75 -4.45 -20.07
C ASP A 147 -7.72 -3.32 -19.68
N GLY A 148 -7.21 -2.09 -19.65
CA GLY A 148 -7.99 -0.91 -19.25
C GLY A 148 -8.18 -0.73 -17.74
N ALA A 149 -7.65 -1.62 -16.89
CA ALA A 149 -7.68 -1.45 -15.44
C ALA A 149 -6.86 -0.23 -14.99
N GLU A 150 -7.41 0.54 -14.05
CA GLU A 150 -6.80 1.78 -13.58
C GLU A 150 -6.93 1.91 -12.05
N MET A 151 -5.93 2.55 -11.43
CA MET A 151 -6.00 3.01 -10.05
C MET A 151 -6.00 4.55 -10.04
N THR A 152 -6.93 5.15 -9.30
CA THR A 152 -7.11 6.59 -9.12
C THR A 152 -7.08 6.96 -7.63
N VAL A 153 -6.90 8.24 -7.30
CA VAL A 153 -6.95 8.72 -5.91
C VAL A 153 -8.39 8.73 -5.42
N ALA A 154 -8.61 8.26 -4.18
CA ALA A 154 -9.89 8.33 -3.47
C ALA A 154 -9.98 9.56 -2.55
#